data_AF-I8UDP3-F1
#
_entry.id   AF-I8UDP3-F1
#
_cell.length_a   1.000
_cell.length_b   1.000
_cell.length_c   1.000
_cell.angle_alpha   90.00
_cell.angle_beta   90.00
_cell.angle_gamma   90.00
#
_symmetry.space_group_name_H-M   'P 1'
#
loop_
_entity.id
_entity.type
_entity.pdbx_description
1 polymer ?
#
loop_
_entity_poly.entity_id
_entity_poly.type
_entity_poly.pdbx_seq_one_letter_code
_entity_poly.pdbx_strand_id
1 'polypeptide(L)'
;MEDEVYAIIAPWAGIPTWYTGHQLDQNRFASVMDDLHSRFGPGLDMKVFEAALRRHAEQTPTMLGAPDNWDPVIREFAVLAKNY
;
A
#
# COMPACT_ATOMS: atom_id res chain seq x y z
N MET A 1 9.35 -3.55 -12.29
CA MET A 1 8.77 -2.35 -11.64
C MET A 1 7.80 -2.76 -10.54
N GLU A 2 6.81 -3.60 -10.80
CA GLU A 2 5.88 -4.07 -9.76
C GLU A 2 6.59 -4.73 -8.56
N ASP A 3 7.56 -5.61 -8.79
CA ASP A 3 8.31 -6.24 -7.69
C ASP A 3 9.13 -5.23 -6.87
N GLU A 4 9.56 -4.13 -7.49
CA GLU A 4 10.28 -3.06 -6.81
C GLU A 4 9.33 -2.22 -5.95
N VAL A 5 8.16 -1.87 -6.49
CA VAL A 5 7.09 -1.21 -5.72
C VAL A 5 6.62 -2.10 -4.57
N TYR A 6 6.43 -3.40 -4.83
CA TYR A 6 6.07 -4.41 -3.83
C TYR A 6 7.08 -4.45 -2.68
N ALA A 7 8.38 -4.43 -3.00
CA ALA A 7 9.44 -4.40 -2.00
C ALA A 7 9.46 -3.08 -1.21
N ILE A 8 9.29 -1.95 -1.87
CA ILE A 8 9.28 -0.62 -1.23
C ILE A 8 8.11 -0.47 -0.27
N ILE A 9 6.91 -0.95 -0.64
CA ILE A 9 5.73 -0.81 0.23
C ILE A 9 5.65 -1.89 1.32
N ALA A 10 6.49 -2.93 1.29
CA ALA A 10 6.46 -4.03 2.25
C ALA A 10 6.57 -3.61 3.74
N PRO A 11 7.38 -2.59 4.13
CA PRO A 11 7.43 -2.10 5.51
C PRO A 11 6.12 -1.47 6.02
N TRP A 12 5.17 -1.19 5.13
CA TRP A 12 3.82 -0.76 5.45
C TRP A 12 2.80 -1.85 5.14
N ALA A 13 2.64 -2.23 3.87
CA ALA A 13 1.62 -3.16 3.39
C ALA A 13 1.83 -4.62 3.84
N GLY A 14 3.05 -4.98 4.27
CA GLY A 14 3.34 -6.31 4.83
C GLY A 14 2.89 -6.48 6.28
N ILE A 15 2.40 -5.42 6.94
CA ILE A 15 1.90 -5.49 8.32
C ILE A 15 0.42 -5.84 8.31
N PRO A 16 -0.05 -6.85 9.06
CA PRO A 16 -1.44 -7.29 8.95
C PRO A 16 -2.54 -6.27 9.27
N THR A 17 -2.19 -5.14 9.89
CA THR A 17 -3.10 -4.04 10.23
C THR A 17 -2.88 -2.79 9.39
N TRP A 18 -2.13 -2.86 8.29
CA TRP A 18 -1.71 -1.71 7.47
C TRP A 18 -2.87 -0.83 6.99
N TYR A 19 -4.05 -1.42 6.84
CA TYR A 19 -5.29 -0.77 6.41
C TYR A 19 -6.07 -0.13 7.56
N THR A 20 -5.67 -0.37 8.80
CA THR A 20 -6.31 0.26 9.96
C THR A 20 -5.85 1.70 10.01
N GLY A 21 -6.78 2.65 10.14
CA GLY A 21 -6.47 4.09 10.21
C GLY A 21 -5.69 4.51 11.46
N HIS A 22 -4.97 3.60 12.11
CA HIS A 22 -4.11 3.85 13.25
C HIS A 22 -2.93 4.74 12.86
N GLN A 23 -2.57 5.70 13.72
CA GLN A 23 -1.55 6.71 13.42
C GLN A 23 -0.21 6.10 12.98
N LEU A 24 0.15 4.96 13.56
CA LEU A 24 1.42 4.29 13.24
C LEU A 24 1.44 3.73 11.81
N ASP A 25 0.31 3.23 11.31
CA ASP A 25 0.20 2.72 9.94
C ASP A 25 0.11 3.87 8.93
N GLN A 26 -0.52 4.99 9.30
CA GLN A 26 -0.47 6.23 8.50
C GLN A 26 0.96 6.76 8.35
N ASN A 27 1.77 6.74 9.43
CA ASN A 27 3.16 7.17 9.39
C ASN A 27 4.01 6.26 8.49
N ARG A 28 3.78 4.94 8.53
CA ARG A 28 4.44 3.97 7.65
C ARG A 28 4.04 4.19 6.19
N PHE A 29 2.77 4.45 5.93
CA PHE A 29 2.28 4.79 4.59
C PHE A 29 2.99 6.02 4.04
N ALA A 30 3.05 7.12 4.79
CA ALA A 30 3.75 8.33 4.38
C ALA A 30 5.23 8.05 4.05
N SER A 31 5.92 7.30 4.92
CA SER A 31 7.33 6.93 4.70
C SER A 31 7.54 6.15 3.40
N VAL A 32 6.71 5.15 3.10
CA VAL A 32 6.88 4.39 1.85
C VAL A 32 6.46 5.19 0.61
N MET A 33 5.55 6.16 0.76
CA MET A 33 5.21 7.08 -0.33
C MET A 33 6.36 8.06 -0.63
N ASP A 34 7.07 8.56 0.38
CA ASP A 34 8.29 9.35 0.20
C ASP A 34 9.36 8.53 -0.56
N ASP A 35 9.53 7.26 -0.21
CA ASP A 35 10.47 6.35 -0.88
C ASP A 35 10.08 6.11 -2.34
N LEU A 36 8.80 5.85 -2.63
CA LEU A 36 8.28 5.71 -3.99
C LEU A 36 8.47 6.99 -4.81
N HIS A 37 8.20 8.16 -4.22
CA HIS A 37 8.36 9.45 -4.90
C HIS A 37 9.83 9.77 -5.16
N SER A 38 10.71 9.49 -4.20
CA SER A 38 12.17 9.63 -4.38
C SER A 38 12.69 8.72 -5.50
N ARG A 39 12.16 7.49 -5.59
CA ARG A 39 12.62 6.48 -6.54
C ARG A 39 12.08 6.69 -7.96
N PHE A 40 10.79 7.00 -8.10
CA PHE A 40 10.08 7.03 -9.38
C PHE A 40 9.55 8.41 -9.76
N GLY A 41 9.35 9.31 -8.78
CA GLY A 41 8.77 10.63 -8.96
C GLY A 41 7.44 10.56 -9.75
N PRO A 42 7.25 11.43 -10.75
CA PRO A 42 6.04 11.41 -11.59
C PRO A 42 5.93 10.17 -12.49
N GLY A 43 6.96 9.33 -12.55
CA GLY A 43 6.98 8.08 -13.32
C GLY A 43 6.35 6.88 -12.60
N LEU A 44 5.85 7.03 -11.36
CA LEU A 44 5.14 5.97 -10.67
C LEU A 44 3.82 5.65 -11.40
N ASP A 45 3.72 4.45 -11.96
CA ASP A 45 2.46 3.95 -12.53
C ASP A 45 1.54 3.49 -11.39
N MET A 46 0.43 4.18 -11.22
CA MET A 46 -0.56 3.86 -10.19
C MET A 46 -1.18 2.47 -10.35
N LYS A 47 -1.24 1.93 -11.58
CA LYS A 47 -1.69 0.54 -11.79
C LYS A 47 -0.69 -0.47 -11.22
N VAL A 48 0.60 -0.15 -11.31
CA VAL A 48 1.67 -0.96 -10.74
C VAL A 48 1.64 -0.89 -9.20
N PHE A 49 1.37 0.29 -8.63
CA PHE A 49 1.12 0.44 -7.20
C PHE A 49 -0.09 -0.38 -6.73
N GLU A 50 -1.24 -0.27 -7.42
CA GLU A 50 -2.44 -1.04 -7.10
C GLU A 50 -2.20 -2.56 -7.17
N ALA A 51 -1.48 -3.04 -8.18
CA ALA A 51 -1.13 -4.45 -8.32
C ALA A 51 -0.21 -4.95 -7.19
N ALA A 52 0.82 -4.17 -6.84
CA ALA A 52 1.72 -4.48 -5.74
C ALA A 52 0.99 -4.49 -4.38
N LEU A 53 0.11 -3.51 -4.15
CA LEU A 53 -0.68 -3.44 -2.92
C LEU A 53 -1.68 -4.60 -2.82
N ARG A 54 -2.32 -4.98 -3.94
CA ARG A 54 -3.18 -6.16 -4.02
C ARG A 54 -2.45 -7.43 -3.63
N ARG A 55 -1.22 -7.63 -4.10
CA ARG A 55 -0.39 -8.78 -3.73
C ARG A 55 -0.15 -8.87 -2.22
N HIS A 56 0.13 -7.75 -1.55
CA HIS A 56 0.25 -7.72 -0.09
C HIS A 56 -1.08 -7.99 0.62
N ALA A 57 -2.17 -7.43 0.13
CA ALA A 57 -3.51 -7.63 0.68
C ALA A 57 -3.94 -9.11 0.62
N GLU A 58 -3.70 -9.78 -0.51
CA GLU A 58 -4.02 -11.21 -0.70
C GLU A 58 -3.13 -12.13 0.15
N GLN A 59 -1.92 -11.69 0.52
CA GLN A 59 -1.02 -12.41 1.41
C GLN A 59 -1.21 -12.06 2.90
N THR A 60 -2.03 -11.06 3.19
CA THR A 60 -2.32 -10.66 4.57
C THR A 60 -3.10 -11.80 5.26
N PRO A 61 -2.63 -12.32 6.40
CA PRO A 61 -3.34 -13.37 7.12
C PRO A 61 -4.76 -12.93 7.47
N THR A 62 -5.76 -13.78 7.26
CA THR A 62 -7.14 -13.50 7.67
C THR A 62 -7.20 -13.36 9.18
N MET A 63 -7.60 -12.18 9.66
CA MET A 63 -7.78 -11.88 11.08
C MET A 63 -9.21 -11.41 11.34
N LEU A 64 -9.65 -11.47 12.60
CA LEU A 64 -10.94 -10.90 12.99
C LEU A 64 -10.95 -9.40 12.68
N GLY A 65 -11.90 -8.95 11.85
CA GLY A 65 -11.98 -7.56 11.39
C GLY A 65 -11.21 -7.25 10.11
N ALA A 66 -10.57 -8.26 9.49
CA ALA A 66 -10.03 -8.11 8.14
C ALA A 66 -11.16 -7.87 7.12
N PRO A 67 -10.92 -7.07 6.06
CA PRO A 67 -11.92 -6.85 5.02
C PRO A 67 -12.28 -8.15 4.30
N ASP A 68 -13.57 -8.38 4.10
CA ASP A 68 -14.06 -9.47 3.23
C ASP A 68 -13.78 -9.19 1.74
N ASN A 69 -13.61 -7.91 1.39
CA ASN A 69 -13.25 -7.45 0.06
C ASN A 69 -12.16 -6.37 0.15
N TRP A 70 -11.02 -6.64 -0.48
CA TRP A 70 -9.89 -5.72 -0.52
C TRP A 70 -10.01 -4.61 -1.56
N ASP A 71 -10.89 -4.74 -2.56
CA ASP A 71 -11.01 -3.76 -3.65
C ASP A 71 -11.30 -2.32 -3.17
N PRO A 72 -12.24 -2.09 -2.24
CA PRO A 72 -12.51 -0.74 -1.74
C PRO A 72 -11.30 -0.16 -0.98
N VAL A 73 -10.64 -0.99 -0.17
CA VAL A 73 -9.47 -0.61 0.64
C VAL A 73 -8.29 -0.24 -0.27
N ILE A 74 -7.96 -1.10 -1.24
CA ILE A 74 -6.89 -0.84 -2.21
C ILE A 74 -7.17 0.45 -2.99
N ARG A 75 -8.42 0.65 -3.41
CA ARG A 75 -8.83 1.85 -4.15
C ARG A 75 -8.67 3.13 -3.33
N GLU A 76 -9.02 3.09 -2.04
CA GLU A 76 -8.83 4.22 -1.13
C GLU A 76 -7.36 4.61 -1.05
N PHE A 77 -6.47 3.64 -0.80
CA PHE A 77 -5.04 3.90 -0.71
C PHE A 77 -4.41 4.30 -2.04
N ALA A 78 -4.91 3.80 -3.17
CA ALA A 78 -4.47 4.25 -4.49
C ALA A 78 -4.84 5.73 -4.74
N VAL A 79 -6.01 6.17 -4.28
CA VAL A 79 -6.42 7.58 -4.34
C VAL A 79 -5.54 8.44 -3.43
N LEU A 80 -5.24 7.97 -2.21
CA LEU A 80 -4.32 8.66 -1.30
C LEU A 80 -2.92 8.80 -1.91
N ALA A 81 -2.36 7.70 -2.42
CA ALA A 81 -1.04 7.66 -3.03
C ALA A 81 -0.94 8.58 -4.26
N LYS A 82 -2.00 8.70 -5.06
CA LYS A 82 -2.04 9.61 -6.21
C LYS A 82 -2.01 11.09 -5.81
N ASN A 83 -2.49 11.41 -4.61
CA ASN A 83 -2.57 12.79 -4.10
C ASN A 83 -1.45 13.13 -3.11
N TYR A 84 -0.51 12.21 -2.91
CA TYR A 84 0.66 12.37 -2.04
C TYR A 84 1.78 13.10 -2.77
#